data_AF-A0A2S7DWV1-F1
#
_entry.id   AF-A0A2S7DWV1-F1
#
_cell.length_a   1.000
_cell.length_b   1.000
_cell.length_c   1.000
_cell.angle_alpha   90.00
_cell.angle_beta   90.00
_cell.angle_gamma   90.00
#
_symmetry.space_group_name_H-M   'P 1'
#
loop_
_entity.id
_entity.type
_entity.pdbx_description
1 polymer ?
#
loop_
_entity_poly.entity_id
_entity_poly.type
_entity_poly.pdbx_seq_one_letter_code
_entity_poly.pdbx_strand_id
1 'polypeptide(L)'
;MAYEPKKFSPAELAELHALPDDSLLTAQEAAAFLRLKYGTLAWYRCQGGGPTFTRVGPKLIRYKLGDLRDYAKGQPMGEGVRRAATAMLAARTANAEG
;
A
#
# COMPACT_ATOMS: atom_id res chain seq x y z
N MET A 1 -13.33 7.84 20.06
CA MET A 1 -13.89 7.61 18.71
C MET A 1 -13.21 6.37 18.15
N ALA A 2 -13.91 5.23 18.06
CA ALA A 2 -13.32 4.03 17.46
C ALA A 2 -13.14 4.30 15.96
N TYR A 3 -11.90 4.17 15.46
CA TYR A 3 -11.65 4.25 14.02
C TYR A 3 -12.12 2.94 13.39
N GLU A 4 -13.17 3.02 12.58
CA GLU A 4 -13.63 1.88 11.78
C GLU A 4 -13.10 2.03 10.35
N PRO A 5 -12.14 1.19 9.91
CA PRO A 5 -11.62 1.28 8.57
C PRO A 5 -12.71 0.96 7.54
N LYS A 6 -12.85 1.82 6.53
CA LYS A 6 -13.69 1.51 5.36
C LYS A 6 -13.19 0.19 4.75
N LYS A 7 -14.07 -0.81 4.72
CA LYS A 7 -13.82 -2.09 4.07
C LYS A 7 -14.14 -1.90 2.59
N PHE A 8 -13.17 -2.22 1.73
CA PHE A 8 -13.38 -2.25 0.29
C PHE A 8 -13.59 -3.70 -0.13
N SER A 9 -14.61 -3.95 -0.93
CA SER A 9 -14.81 -5.23 -1.61
C SER A 9 -13.72 -5.45 -2.66
N PRO A 10 -13.48 -6.70 -3.08
CA PRO A 10 -12.53 -6.99 -4.14
C PRO A 10 -12.82 -6.26 -5.46
N ALA A 11 -14.10 -6.03 -5.78
CA ALA A 11 -14.53 -5.30 -6.97
C ALA A 11 -14.15 -3.81 -6.88
N GLU A 12 -14.45 -3.16 -5.77
CA GLU A 12 -14.07 -1.76 -5.53
C GLU A 12 -12.55 -1.56 -5.55
N LEU A 13 -11.79 -2.53 -5.04
CA LEU A 13 -10.33 -2.48 -5.12
C LEU A 13 -9.82 -2.56 -6.56
N ALA A 14 -10.45 -3.38 -7.41
CA ALA A 14 -10.10 -3.48 -8.81
C ALA A 14 -10.39 -2.16 -9.55
N GLU A 15 -11.51 -1.51 -9.25
CA GLU A 15 -11.84 -0.19 -9.78
C GLU A 15 -10.83 0.87 -9.34
N LEU A 16 -10.45 0.89 -8.06
CA LEU A 16 -9.40 1.78 -7.55
C LEU A 16 -8.06 1.56 -8.27
N HIS A 17 -7.72 0.33 -8.63
CA HIS A 17 -6.49 0.03 -9.36
C HIS A 17 -6.54 0.46 -10.84
N ALA A 18 -7.74 0.53 -11.41
CA ALA A 18 -7.99 0.92 -12.80
C ALA A 18 -8.08 2.44 -13.02
N LEU A 19 -8.18 3.23 -11.95
CA LEU A 19 -8.20 4.68 -12.02
C LEU A 19 -6.89 5.23 -12.65
N PRO A 20 -6.98 6.35 -13.39
CA PRO A 20 -5.80 6.97 -14.00
C PRO A 20 -4.86 7.56 -12.94
N ASP A 21 -3.58 7.69 -13.27
CA ASP A 21 -2.52 8.07 -12.33
C ASP A 21 -2.70 9.49 -11.75
N ASP A 22 -3.38 10.38 -12.44
CA ASP A 22 -3.70 11.74 -11.96
C ASP A 22 -4.83 11.77 -10.91
N SER A 23 -5.49 10.64 -10.66
CA SER A 23 -6.59 10.55 -9.69
C SER A 23 -6.10 10.81 -8.27
N LEU A 24 -6.90 11.61 -7.54
CA LEU A 24 -6.62 11.95 -6.15
C LEU A 24 -7.42 11.05 -5.21
N LEU A 25 -6.72 10.15 -4.52
CA LEU A 25 -7.28 9.26 -3.52
C LEU A 25 -7.25 9.86 -2.13
N THR A 26 -8.24 9.51 -1.32
CA THR A 26 -8.22 9.74 0.13
C THR A 26 -7.16 8.87 0.80
N ALA A 27 -6.80 9.21 2.03
CA ALA A 27 -5.89 8.39 2.82
C ALA A 27 -6.41 6.97 3.12
N GLN A 28 -7.73 6.74 3.10
CA GLN A 28 -8.31 5.41 3.27
C GLN A 28 -8.19 4.57 2.00
N GLU A 29 -8.50 5.16 0.84
CA GLU A 29 -8.36 4.52 -0.46
C GLU A 29 -6.89 4.24 -0.78
N ALA A 30 -5.99 5.17 -0.48
CA ALA A 30 -4.55 4.96 -0.62
C ALA A 30 -4.04 3.82 0.27
N ALA A 31 -4.56 3.71 1.50
CA ALA A 31 -4.24 2.59 2.39
C ALA A 31 -4.70 1.27 1.78
N ALA A 32 -5.92 1.24 1.24
CA ALA A 32 -6.50 0.07 0.60
C ALA A 32 -5.71 -0.34 -0.66
N PHE A 33 -5.36 0.63 -1.51
CA PHE A 33 -4.54 0.45 -2.71
C PHE A 33 -3.17 -0.17 -2.38
N LEU A 34 -2.47 0.37 -1.39
CA LEU A 34 -1.16 -0.14 -0.95
C LEU A 34 -1.25 -1.38 -0.04
N ARG A 35 -2.46 -1.84 0.29
CA ARG A 35 -2.71 -2.88 1.32
C ARG A 35 -2.05 -2.58 2.67
N LEU A 36 -2.05 -1.31 3.07
CA LEU A 36 -1.56 -0.85 4.36
C LEU A 36 -2.74 -0.51 5.29
N LYS A 37 -2.45 -0.44 6.60
CA LYS A 37 -3.40 0.15 7.55
C LYS A 37 -3.38 1.67 7.40
N TYR A 38 -4.54 2.30 7.53
CA TYR A 38 -4.65 3.77 7.56
C TYR A 38 -3.72 4.41 8.61
N GLY A 39 -3.61 3.80 9.79
CA GLY A 39 -2.70 4.26 10.85
C GLY A 39 -1.24 4.26 10.41
N THR A 40 -0.82 3.33 9.56
CA THR A 40 0.53 3.29 8.99
C THR A 40 0.76 4.47 8.05
N LEU A 41 -0.20 4.80 7.19
CA LEU A 41 -0.09 5.99 6.33
C LEU A 41 -0.09 7.29 7.14
N ALA A 42 -0.87 7.36 8.23
CA ALA A 42 -0.81 8.51 9.15
C ALA A 42 0.56 8.64 9.81
N TRP A 43 1.14 7.53 10.26
CA TRP A 43 2.47 7.49 10.84
C TRP A 43 3.55 7.94 9.83
N TYR A 44 3.49 7.43 8.59
CA TYR A 44 4.40 7.81 7.51
C TYR A 44 4.41 9.32 7.23
N ARG A 45 3.23 9.96 7.20
CA ARG A 45 3.14 11.42 7.04
C ARG A 45 3.84 12.20 8.15
N CYS A 46 3.74 11.72 9.39
CA CYS A 46 4.33 12.40 10.54
C CYS A 46 5.85 12.19 10.64
N GLN A 47 6.33 11.00 10.28
CA GLN A 47 7.74 10.61 10.43
C GLN A 47 8.60 10.91 9.19
N GLY A 48 8.01 11.31 8.07
CA GLY A 48 8.75 11.67 6.86
C GLY A 48 9.14 10.46 6.00
N GLY A 49 8.26 9.47 5.88
CA GLY A 49 8.42 8.33 4.98
C GLY A 49 7.14 8.02 4.20
N GLY A 50 7.15 6.95 3.41
CA GLY A 50 5.97 6.51 2.67
C GLY A 50 5.73 7.28 1.35
N PRO A 51 4.55 7.08 0.72
CA PRO A 51 4.21 7.73 -0.54
C PRO A 51 3.98 9.24 -0.38
N THR A 52 4.29 10.00 -1.43
CA THR A 52 4.05 11.44 -1.52
C THR A 52 2.57 11.76 -1.32
N PHE A 53 2.29 12.79 -0.51
CA PHE A 53 0.93 13.28 -0.29
C PHE A 53 0.80 14.73 -0.73
N THR A 54 -0.36 15.08 -1.27
CA THR A 54 -0.71 16.44 -1.64
C THR A 54 -1.69 17.01 -0.61
N ARG A 55 -1.39 18.19 -0.10
CA ARG A 55 -2.32 18.94 0.75
C ARG A 55 -3.18 19.85 -0.12
N VAL A 56 -4.44 19.49 -0.31
CA VAL A 56 -5.41 20.22 -1.15
C VAL A 56 -6.06 21.38 -0.37
N GLY A 57 -6.02 21.33 0.96
CA GLY A 57 -6.51 22.40 1.82
C GLY A 57 -6.03 22.26 3.27
N PRO A 58 -6.44 23.14 4.18
CA PRO A 58 -5.92 23.20 5.55
C PRO A 58 -6.13 21.90 6.35
N LYS A 59 -7.19 21.13 6.04
CA LYS A 59 -7.51 19.85 6.68
C LYS A 59 -7.62 18.67 5.71
N LEU A 60 -7.29 18.87 4.43
CA LEU A 60 -7.54 17.88 3.38
C LEU A 60 -6.25 17.36 2.76
N ILE A 61 -6.01 16.06 2.94
CA ILE A 61 -4.88 15.33 2.37
C ILE A 61 -5.38 14.37 1.29
N ARG A 62 -4.67 14.33 0.16
CA ARG A 62 -4.89 13.43 -0.96
C ARG A 62 -3.59 12.79 -1.41
N TYR A 63 -3.71 11.64 -2.04
CA TYR A 63 -2.59 10.92 -2.66
C TYR A 63 -2.85 10.84 -4.15
N LYS A 64 -1.88 11.22 -4.98
CA LYS A 64 -1.95 10.93 -6.41
C LYS A 64 -1.69 9.45 -6.62
N LEU A 65 -2.46 8.85 -7.52
CA LEU A 65 -2.37 7.43 -7.78
C LEU A 65 -1.03 7.06 -8.44
N GLY A 66 -0.48 7.95 -9.28
CA GLY A 66 0.88 7.84 -9.82
C GLY A 66 1.94 7.74 -8.71
N ASP A 67 1.90 8.63 -7.72
CA ASP A 67 2.83 8.61 -6.59
C ASP A 67 2.71 7.32 -5.74
N LEU A 68 1.49 6.81 -5.56
CA LEU A 68 1.26 5.52 -4.89
C LEU A 68 1.82 4.35 -5.70
N ARG A 69 1.66 4.39 -7.02
CA ARG A 69 2.18 3.37 -7.93
C ARG A 69 3.71 3.40 -7.95
N ASP A 70 4.31 4.58 -7.95
CA ASP A 70 5.77 4.74 -7.88
C ASP A 70 6.33 4.26 -6.54
N TYR A 71 5.64 4.57 -5.44
CA TYR A 71 5.98 3.99 -4.14
C TYR A 71 5.86 2.45 -4.13
N ALA A 72 4.84 1.90 -4.79
CA ALA A 72 4.62 0.45 -4.90
C ALA A 72 5.65 -0.25 -5.81
N LYS A 73 6.19 0.42 -6.84
CA LYS A 73 7.27 -0.09 -7.70
C LYS A 73 8.56 -0.36 -6.92
N GLY A 74 8.71 0.28 -5.76
CA GLY A 74 9.32 -0.38 -4.63
C GLY A 74 10.32 0.43 -3.82
N GLN A 75 10.36 0.06 -2.54
CA GLN A 75 11.60 -0.10 -1.80
C GLN A 75 11.99 -1.60 -1.91
N PRO A 76 13.20 -1.94 -2.38
CA PRO A 76 13.60 -3.33 -2.55
C PRO A 76 13.51 -4.07 -1.21
N MET A 77 12.94 -5.28 -1.24
CA MET A 77 12.96 -6.16 -0.07
C MET A 77 14.40 -6.37 0.38
N GLY A 78 14.69 -6.10 1.65
CA GLY A 78 16.02 -6.29 2.21
C GLY A 78 16.51 -7.72 1.92
N GLU A 79 17.79 -7.85 1.59
CA GLU A 79 18.36 -9.11 1.09
C GLU A 79 18.04 -10.31 2.01
N GLY A 80 18.08 -10.11 3.34
CA GLY A 80 17.74 -11.14 4.31
C GLY A 80 16.30 -11.65 4.20
N VAL A 81 15.33 -10.75 3.96
CA VAL A 81 13.92 -11.12 3.79
C VAL A 81 13.70 -11.83 2.46
N ARG A 82 14.41 -11.41 1.39
CA ARG A 82 14.41 -12.12 0.11
C ARG A 82 14.91 -13.55 0.24
N ARG A 83 16.06 -13.76 0.89
CA ARG A 83 16.66 -15.09 1.10
C ARG A 83 15.74 -16.01 1.90
N ALA A 84 15.14 -15.51 2.98
CA ALA A 84 14.21 -16.29 3.79
C ALA A 84 12.95 -16.70 2.99
N ALA A 85 12.38 -15.77 2.22
CA ALA A 85 11.22 -16.06 1.37
C ALA A 85 11.52 -17.12 0.30
N THR A 86 12.68 -17.02 -0.37
CA THR A 86 13.12 -18.04 -1.34
C THR A 86 13.35 -19.40 -0.70
N ALA A 87 13.94 -19.46 0.50
CA ALA A 87 14.17 -20.71 1.20
C ALA A 87 12.85 -21.38 1.62
N MET A 88 11.88 -20.61 2.11
CA MET A 88 10.55 -21.15 2.44
C MET A 88 9.80 -21.66 1.20
N LEU A 89 9.90 -20.98 0.06
CA LEU A 89 9.33 -21.44 -1.19
C LEU A 89 9.96 -22.75 -1.66
N ALA A 90 11.28 -22.89 -1.58
CA ALA A 90 11.97 -24.14 -1.95
C ALA A 90 11.59 -25.30 -1.01
N ALA A 91 11.48 -25.04 0.30
CA ALA A 91 11.07 -26.04 1.28
C ALA A 91 9.62 -26.52 1.04
N ARG A 92 8.70 -25.61 0.65
CA ARG A 92 7.31 -25.98 0.37
C ARG A 92 7.17 -26.85 -0.89
N THR A 93 8.00 -26.61 -1.92
CA THR A 93 7.95 -27.39 -3.17
C THR A 93 8.56 -28.76 -2.97
N ALA A 94 9.63 -28.87 -2.19
CA ALA A 94 10.25 -30.15 -1.84
C ALA A 94 9.27 -31.08 -1.07
N ASN A 95 8.40 -30.52 -0.22
CA ASN A 95 7.39 -31.28 0.52
C ASN A 95 6.14 -31.62 -0.30
N ALA A 96 5.99 -31.09 -1.52
CA ALA A 96 4.85 -31.35 -2.40
C ALA A 96 5.14 -32.42 -3.47
N GLU A 97 6.41 -32.77 -3.67
CA GLU A 97 6.89 -33.73 -4.68
C GLU A 97 7.38 -35.06 -4.08
N GLY A 98 7.23 -35.26 -2.76
CA GLY A 98 7.55 -36.51 -2.04
C GLY A 98 6.34 -37.06 -1.31
#